data_AF-A0A6G2K7D1-F1
#
_entry.id   AF-A0A6G2K7D1-F1
#
_cell.length_a   1.000
_cell.length_b   1.000
_cell.length_c   1.000
_cell.angle_alpha   90.00
_cell.angle_beta   90.00
_cell.angle_gamma   90.00
#
_symmetry.space_group_name_H-M   'P 1'
#
loop_
_entity.id
_entity.type
_entity.pdbx_description
1 polymer ?
#
loop_
_entity_poly.entity_id
_entity_poly.type
_entity_poly.pdbx_seq_one_letter_code
_entity_poly.pdbx_strand_id
1 'polypeptide(L)'
;MATAFIIPLILAAIAGLGGYLLYRYVIYDAMCKSSVNRILNSYDIKKTPSQIIREFHEIVRGETISERKVRLLEKQYRQTDPDQFLEMYDALREHHADR
;
A
#
# COMPACT_ATOMS: atom_id res chain seq x y z
N MET A 1 -37.87 15.09 -29.26
CA MET A 1 -36.82 14.37 -30.02
C MET A 1 -35.45 14.42 -29.32
N ALA A 2 -34.89 15.60 -29.01
CA ALA A 2 -33.55 15.71 -28.41
C ALA A 2 -33.43 15.16 -26.96
N THR A 3 -34.43 15.40 -26.11
CA THR A 3 -34.46 14.97 -24.70
C THR A 3 -34.42 13.44 -24.51
N ALA A 4 -34.95 12.68 -25.47
CA ALA A 4 -34.96 11.21 -25.40
C ALA A 4 -33.56 10.60 -25.49
N PHE A 5 -32.61 11.30 -26.12
CA PHE A 5 -31.21 10.87 -26.23
C PHE A 5 -30.32 11.45 -25.14
N ILE A 6 -30.67 12.60 -24.56
CA ILE A 6 -29.85 13.27 -23.54
C ILE A 6 -29.85 12.50 -22.21
N ILE A 7 -31.00 11.99 -21.78
CA ILE A 7 -31.12 11.26 -20.51
C ILE A 7 -30.25 9.99 -20.47
N PRO A 8 -30.30 9.08 -21.48
CA PRO A 8 -29.45 7.89 -21.47
C PRO A 8 -27.97 8.23 -21.62
N LEU A 9 -27.63 9.29 -22.35
CA LEU A 9 -26.24 9.76 -22.50
C LEU A 9 -25.65 10.21 -21.15
N ILE A 10 -26.41 10.98 -20.37
CA ILE A 10 -25.98 11.44 -19.06
C ILE A 10 -25.85 10.28 -18.08
N LEU A 11 -26.78 9.32 -18.09
CA LEU A 11 -26.69 8.11 -17.26
C LEU A 11 -25.44 7.28 -17.61
N ALA A 12 -25.15 7.10 -18.90
CA ALA A 12 -23.95 6.40 -19.34
C ALA A 12 -22.67 7.14 -18.91
N ALA A 13 -22.65 8.47 -18.99
CA ALA A 13 -21.52 9.28 -18.54
C ALA A 13 -21.29 9.16 -17.02
N ILE A 14 -22.36 9.24 -16.21
CA ILE A 14 -22.28 9.10 -14.76
C ILE A 14 -21.85 7.68 -14.37
N ALA A 15 -22.38 6.65 -15.03
CA ALA A 15 -22.00 5.26 -14.79
C ALA A 15 -20.53 4.99 -15.17
N GLY A 16 -20.06 5.51 -16.31
CA GLY A 16 -18.68 5.38 -16.74
C GLY A 16 -17.70 6.10 -15.80
N LEU A 17 -17.99 7.35 -15.45
CA LEU A 17 -17.14 8.14 -14.55
C LEU A 17 -17.18 7.58 -13.12
N GLY A 18 -18.37 7.21 -12.63
CA GLY A 18 -18.55 6.59 -11.33
C GLY A 18 -17.85 5.25 -11.23
N GLY A 19 -17.96 4.40 -12.25
CA GLY A 19 -17.25 3.12 -12.35
C GLY A 19 -15.73 3.29 -12.36
N TYR A 20 -15.21 4.26 -13.12
CA TYR A 20 -13.78 4.57 -13.16
C TYR A 20 -13.25 5.01 -11.79
N LEU A 21 -13.98 5.89 -11.09
CA LEU A 21 -13.62 6.33 -9.75
C LEU A 21 -13.65 5.17 -8.75
N LEU A 22 -14.70 4.34 -8.77
CA LEU A 22 -14.78 3.16 -7.90
C LEU A 22 -13.63 2.18 -8.13
N TYR A 23 -13.30 1.90 -9.39
CA TYR A 23 -12.16 1.04 -9.74
C TYR A 23 -10.85 1.61 -9.20
N ARG A 24 -10.59 2.90 -9.47
CA ARG A 24 -9.33 3.56 -9.10
C ARG A 24 -9.15 3.76 -7.60
N TYR A 25 -10.22 4.01 -6.85
CA TYR A 25 -10.11 4.30 -5.42
C TYR A 25 -10.37 3.11 -4.52
N VAL A 26 -11.26 2.18 -4.90
CA VAL A 26 -11.64 1.05 -4.05
C VAL A 26 -10.91 -0.22 -4.46
N ILE A 27 -11.02 -0.61 -5.74
CA ILE A 27 -10.44 -1.87 -6.23
C ILE A 27 -8.92 -1.79 -6.25
N TYR A 28 -8.36 -0.68 -6.73
CA TYR A 28 -6.91 -0.48 -6.75
C TYR A 28 -6.32 -0.47 -5.32
N ASP A 29 -6.96 0.22 -4.37
CA ASP A 29 -6.48 0.25 -2.98
C ASP A 29 -6.59 -1.13 -2.31
N ALA A 30 -7.66 -1.88 -2.60
CA ALA A 30 -7.85 -3.24 -2.11
C ALA A 30 -6.83 -4.22 -2.70
N MET A 31 -6.53 -4.13 -4.00
CA MET A 31 -5.50 -4.95 -4.64
C MET A 31 -4.11 -4.63 -4.07
N CYS A 32 -3.78 -3.36 -3.84
CA CYS A 32 -2.52 -2.99 -3.18
C CYS A 32 -2.41 -3.58 -1.76
N LYS A 33 -3.50 -3.52 -0.95
CA LYS A 33 -3.52 -4.18 0.38
C LYS A 33 -3.33 -5.69 0.27
N SER A 34 -4.02 -6.35 -0.66
CA SER A 34 -3.92 -7.79 -0.85
C SER A 34 -2.52 -8.21 -1.33
N SER A 35 -1.92 -7.46 -2.25
CA SER A 35 -0.58 -7.74 -2.78
C SER A 35 0.48 -7.61 -1.70
N VAL A 36 0.48 -6.53 -0.92
CA VAL A 36 1.41 -6.36 0.21
C VAL A 36 1.21 -7.46 1.23
N ASN A 37 -0.03 -7.80 1.58
CA ASN A 37 -0.30 -8.87 2.52
C ASN A 37 0.14 -10.25 1.99
N ARG A 38 -0.01 -10.50 0.69
CA ARG A 38 0.44 -11.75 0.04
C ARG A 38 1.96 -11.85 0.00
N ILE A 39 2.65 -10.74 -0.26
CA ILE A 39 4.12 -10.66 -0.21
C ILE A 39 4.59 -10.92 1.23
N LEU A 40 4.04 -10.23 2.23
CA LEU A 40 4.39 -10.46 3.64
C LEU A 40 4.12 -11.92 4.08
N ASN A 41 3.00 -12.50 3.64
CA ASN A 41 2.66 -13.89 3.95
C ASN A 41 3.57 -14.89 3.23
N SER A 42 4.09 -14.56 2.05
CA SER A 42 5.07 -15.41 1.34
C SER A 42 6.47 -15.39 1.97
N TYR A 43 6.78 -14.38 2.78
CA TYR A 43 8.02 -14.31 3.56
C TYR A 43 7.88 -14.88 5.00
N ASP A 44 6.75 -15.54 5.32
CA ASP A 44 6.43 -16.09 6.65
C ASP A 44 6.44 -15.04 7.80
N ILE A 45 6.29 -13.76 7.45
CA ILE A 45 6.37 -12.67 8.42
C ILE A 45 5.00 -12.48 9.06
N LYS A 46 4.80 -13.03 10.27
CA LYS A 46 3.61 -12.76 11.11
C LYS A 46 3.51 -11.32 11.64
N LYS A 47 4.52 -10.47 11.40
CA LYS A 47 4.58 -9.07 11.85
C LYS A 47 4.02 -8.12 10.78
N THR A 48 3.28 -7.09 11.21
CA THR A 48 2.71 -6.07 10.32
C THR A 48 3.83 -5.21 9.68
N PRO A 49 3.67 -4.66 8.45
CA PRO A 49 4.69 -3.82 7.81
C PRO A 49 5.12 -2.65 8.70
N SER A 50 4.16 -2.09 9.45
CA SER A 50 4.36 -1.03 10.43
C SER A 50 5.33 -1.42 11.56
N GLN A 51 5.27 -2.69 12.01
CA GLN A 51 6.16 -3.22 13.03
C GLN A 51 7.58 -3.42 12.49
N ILE A 52 7.71 -3.88 11.24
CA ILE A 52 9.00 -4.07 10.58
C ILE A 52 9.71 -2.71 10.37
N ILE A 53 8.98 -1.69 9.90
CA ILE A 53 9.52 -0.33 9.73
C ILE A 53 10.00 0.23 11.06
N ARG A 54 9.23 0.01 12.14
CA ARG A 54 9.57 0.46 13.48
C ARG A 54 10.81 -0.25 14.00
N GLU A 55 10.86 -1.57 13.90
CA GLU A 55 12.02 -2.38 14.29
C GLU A 55 13.27 -2.01 13.49
N PHE A 56 13.17 -1.78 12.17
CA PHE A 56 14.30 -1.36 11.37
C PHE A 56 14.89 -0.03 11.81
N HIS A 57 14.06 0.99 12.05
CA HIS A 57 14.57 2.28 12.48
C HIS A 57 15.12 2.26 13.90
N GLU A 58 14.53 1.45 14.78
CA GLU A 58 14.95 1.31 16.18
C GLU A 58 16.25 0.49 16.30
N ILE A 59 16.40 -0.57 15.51
CA ILE A 59 17.53 -1.51 15.55
C ILE A 59 18.69 -1.06 14.65
N VAL A 60 18.40 -0.65 13.42
CA VAL A 60 19.42 -0.36 12.38
C VAL A 60 19.80 1.12 12.34
N ARG A 61 18.84 2.03 12.56
CA ARG A 61 19.12 3.49 12.60
C ARG A 61 19.27 4.08 14.00
N GLY A 62 18.84 3.37 15.05
CA GLY A 62 18.85 3.91 16.42
C GLY A 62 17.89 5.09 16.65
N GLU A 63 16.89 5.28 15.78
CA GLU A 63 15.92 6.38 15.84
C GLU A 63 14.53 5.85 16.20
N THR A 64 13.94 6.37 17.28
CA THR A 64 12.54 6.08 17.63
C THR A 64 11.60 6.89 16.74
N ILE A 65 10.98 6.24 15.75
CA ILE A 65 9.99 6.91 14.90
C ILE A 65 8.62 6.95 15.57
N SER A 66 7.90 8.08 15.44
CA SER A 66 6.51 8.16 15.88
C SER A 66 5.57 7.34 14.98
N GLU A 67 4.50 6.80 15.57
CA GLU A 67 3.45 6.02 14.91
C GLU A 67 2.77 6.73 13.72
N ARG A 68 2.85 8.07 13.63
CA ARG A 68 2.37 8.80 12.44
C ARG A 68 3.33 8.65 11.26
N LYS A 69 4.63 8.73 11.51
CA LYS A 69 5.66 8.66 10.47
C LYS A 69 5.83 7.22 9.96
N VAL A 70 5.63 6.22 10.82
CA VAL A 70 5.53 4.80 10.41
C VAL A 70 4.38 4.59 9.43
N ARG A 71 3.18 5.11 9.73
CA ARG A 71 2.02 5.02 8.82
C ARG A 71 2.22 5.76 7.50
N LEU A 72 2.93 6.89 7.53
CA LEU A 72 3.26 7.65 6.32
C LEU A 72 4.23 6.86 5.42
N LEU A 73 5.28 6.30 6.01
CA LEU A 73 6.26 5.46 5.34
C LEU A 73 5.62 4.19 4.77
N GLU A 74 4.77 3.51 5.53
CA GLU A 74 4.03 2.33 5.05
C GLU A 74 3.19 2.66 3.80
N LYS A 75 2.53 3.83 3.80
CA LYS A 75 1.74 4.28 2.65
C LYS A 75 2.63 4.61 1.45
N GLN A 76 3.78 5.24 1.67
CA GLN A 76 4.74 5.58 0.62
C GLN A 76 5.37 4.32 0.00
N TYR A 77 5.84 3.37 0.81
CA TYR A 77 6.37 2.10 0.32
C TYR A 77 5.33 1.29 -0.47
N ARG A 78 4.05 1.36 -0.07
CA ARG A 78 2.97 0.68 -0.82
C ARG A 78 2.65 1.32 -2.16
N GLN A 79 2.77 2.65 -2.26
CA GLN A 79 2.27 3.41 -3.42
C GLN A 79 3.35 3.75 -4.44
N THR A 80 4.60 3.93 -3.99
CA THR A 80 5.66 4.50 -4.81
C THR A 80 6.78 3.50 -5.05
N ASP A 81 7.28 2.84 -4.00
CA ASP A 81 8.50 2.01 -4.09
C ASP A 81 8.41 0.74 -3.22
N PRO A 82 7.75 -0.32 -3.71
CA PRO A 82 7.66 -1.59 -3.00
C PRO A 82 9.01 -2.29 -2.88
N ASP A 83 9.93 -2.07 -3.82
CA ASP A 83 11.26 -2.69 -3.82
C ASP A 83 12.14 -2.16 -2.68
N GLN A 84 12.00 -0.87 -2.35
CA GLN A 84 12.72 -0.24 -1.24
C GLN A 84 12.31 -0.81 0.12
N PHE A 85 11.08 -1.32 0.24
CA PHE A 85 10.64 -2.05 1.44
C PHE A 85 11.32 -3.43 1.55
N LEU A 86 11.56 -4.10 0.42
CA LEU A 86 12.28 -5.38 0.40
C LEU A 86 13.74 -5.20 0.78
N GLU A 87 14.43 -4.20 0.23
CA GLU A 87 15.82 -3.88 0.62
C GLU A 87 15.95 -3.56 2.11
N MET A 88 15.00 -2.79 2.67
CA MET A 88 14.95 -2.50 4.10
C MET A 88 14.78 -3.77 4.93
N TYR A 89 13.90 -4.68 4.49
CA TYR A 89 13.67 -5.95 5.16
C TYR A 89 14.89 -6.87 5.09
N ASP A 90 15.57 -6.95 3.95
CA ASP A 90 16.80 -7.74 3.79
C ASP A 90 17.91 -7.22 4.70
N ALA A 91 18.10 -5.90 4.79
CA ALA A 91 19.07 -5.29 5.71
C ALA A 91 18.73 -5.57 7.19
N LEU A 92 17.45 -5.57 7.56
CA LEU A 92 17.01 -5.95 8.91
C LEU A 92 17.32 -7.43 9.20
N ARG A 93 17.05 -8.31 8.23
CA ARG A 93 17.26 -9.75 8.33
C ARG A 93 18.75 -10.09 8.47
N GLU A 94 19.61 -9.43 7.69
CA GLU A 94 21.06 -9.61 7.75
C GLU A 94 21.60 -9.19 9.12
N HIS A 95 21.15 -8.05 9.66
CA HIS A 95 21.50 -7.62 11.01
C HIS A 95 21.02 -8.60 12.11
N HIS A 96 19.90 -9.31 11.89
CA HIS A 96 19.44 -10.37 12.81
C HIS A 96 20.19 -11.69 12.64
N ALA A 97 20.80 -11.95 11.48
CA ALA A 97 21.57 -13.16 11.22
C ALA A 97 23.01 -13.06 11.74
N ASP A 98 23.55 -11.84 11.85
CA ASP A 98 24.92 -11.56 12.33
C ASP A 98 25.03 -11.43 13.88
N ARG A 99 23.91 -11.59 14.61
CA ARG A 99 23.85 -11.66 16.07
C ARG A 99 23.52 -13.07 16.56
#